data_AF-A0A2E0TD84-F1
#
_entry.id   AF-A0A2E0TD84-F1
#
_cell.length_a   1.000
_cell.length_b   1.000
_cell.length_c   1.000
_cell.angle_alpha   90.00
_cell.angle_beta   90.00
_cell.angle_gamma   90.00
#
_symmetry.space_group_name_H-M   'P 1'
#
loop_
_entity.id
_entity.type
_entity.pdbx_description
1 polymer ?
#
loop_
_entity_poly.entity_id
_entity_poly.type
_entity_poly.pdbx_seq_one_letter_code
_entity_poly.pdbx_strand_id
1 'polypeptide(L)'
;MSKLEELIENYKRDHQHPVNKATHMVGIPMIVLSLPLIFFVPPIGIALFVFGWILQFIGHAFEGKPPSFFRDPTFLLVGPTWYAKRIWSKLTGQPFDEPKPEPTEAEAAPAATIHA
;
A
#
# COMPACT_ATOMS: atom_id res chain seq x y z
N MET A 1 13.12 -15.05 9.71
CA MET A 1 12.17 -14.21 8.97
C MET A 1 12.46 -14.32 7.48
N SER A 2 11.43 -14.53 6.66
CA SER A 2 11.57 -14.44 5.19
C SER A 2 11.68 -12.97 4.75
N LYS A 3 12.29 -12.71 3.59
CA LYS A 3 12.42 -11.34 3.05
C LYS A 3 11.06 -10.63 2.90
N LEU A 4 9.99 -11.40 2.70
CA LEU A 4 8.63 -10.88 2.59
C LEU A 4 8.12 -10.35 3.93
N GLU A 5 8.40 -11.05 5.03
CA GLU A 5 7.99 -10.67 6.39
C GLU A 5 8.64 -9.33 6.77
N GLU A 6 9.94 -9.21 6.53
CA GLU A 6 10.69 -7.97 6.76
C GLU A 6 10.12 -6.78 5.95
N LEU A 7 9.68 -7.01 4.71
CA LEU A 7 9.06 -5.98 3.88
C LEU A 7 7.68 -5.55 4.41
N ILE A 8 6.87 -6.51 4.88
CA ILE A 8 5.53 -6.25 5.43
C ILE A 8 5.62 -5.53 6.77
N GLU A 9 6.54 -5.93 7.65
CA GLU A 9 6.72 -5.33 8.96
C GLU A 9 7.22 -3.88 8.85
N ASN A 10 8.22 -3.65 8.00
CA ASN A 10 8.69 -2.31 7.68
C ASN A 10 7.57 -1.44 7.09
N TYR A 11 6.76 -2.00 6.18
CA TYR A 11 5.63 -1.28 5.60
C TYR A 11 4.59 -0.89 6.64
N LYS A 12 4.17 -1.83 7.51
CA LYS A 12 3.21 -1.58 8.59
C LYS A 12 3.75 -0.51 9.53
N ARG A 13 5.00 -0.62 9.95
CA ARG A 13 5.66 0.34 10.86
C ARG A 13 5.70 1.75 10.28
N ASP A 14 5.79 1.89 8.97
CA ASP A 14 5.97 3.19 8.29
C ASP A 14 4.66 3.85 7.85
N HIS A 15 3.50 3.24 8.15
CA HIS A 15 2.17 3.78 7.84
C HIS A 15 1.21 3.59 9.02
N GLN A 16 1.55 4.14 10.19
CA GLN A 16 0.70 4.05 11.38
C GLN A 16 -0.18 5.29 11.56
N HIS A 17 0.30 6.47 11.17
CA HIS A 17 -0.37 7.74 11.42
C HIS A 17 -1.69 7.83 10.65
N PRO A 18 -2.81 8.22 11.29
CA PRO A 18 -4.13 8.25 10.65
C PRO A 18 -4.18 9.18 9.44
N VAL A 19 -3.45 10.31 9.47
CA VAL A 19 -3.37 11.24 8.33
C VAL A 19 -2.62 10.60 7.16
N ASN A 20 -1.57 9.83 7.43
CA ASN A 20 -0.83 9.12 6.38
C ASN A 20 -1.72 8.07 5.71
N LYS A 21 -2.44 7.27 6.50
CA LYS A 21 -3.43 6.30 5.97
C LYS A 21 -4.52 6.98 5.15
N ALA A 22 -5.11 8.09 5.64
CA ALA A 22 -6.18 8.79 4.95
C ALA A 22 -5.72 9.41 3.61
N THR A 23 -4.57 10.08 3.62
CA THR A 23 -4.00 10.69 2.40
C THR A 23 -3.59 9.64 1.37
N HIS A 24 -3.12 8.47 1.79
CA HIS A 24 -2.86 7.33 0.88
C HIS A 24 -4.15 6.72 0.33
N MET A 25 -5.18 6.54 1.18
CA MET A 25 -6.48 6.00 0.78
C MET A 25 -7.15 6.85 -0.31
N VAL A 26 -6.95 8.18 -0.29
CA VAL A 26 -7.47 9.11 -1.32
C VAL A 26 -6.47 9.28 -2.46
N GLY A 27 -5.19 9.46 -2.14
CA GLY A 27 -4.13 9.77 -3.09
C GLY A 27 -3.85 8.64 -4.07
N ILE A 28 -3.81 7.38 -3.62
CA ILE A 28 -3.51 6.24 -4.50
C ILE A 28 -4.60 6.06 -5.57
N PRO A 29 -5.91 5.97 -5.25
CA PRO A 29 -6.95 5.91 -6.28
C PRO A 29 -6.91 7.10 -7.22
N MET A 30 -6.62 8.30 -6.72
CA MET A 30 -6.53 9.49 -7.56
C MET A 30 -5.38 9.41 -8.56
N ILE A 31 -4.20 8.93 -8.15
CA ILE A 31 -3.07 8.68 -9.07
C ILE A 31 -3.44 7.59 -10.08
N VAL A 32 -4.03 6.47 -9.65
CA VAL A 32 -4.40 5.38 -10.56
C VAL A 32 -5.42 5.84 -11.60
N LEU A 33 -6.45 6.59 -11.19
CA LEU A 33 -7.45 7.18 -12.09
C LEU A 33 -6.85 8.23 -13.03
N SER A 34 -5.83 8.96 -12.58
CA SER A 34 -5.19 9.98 -13.41
C SER A 34 -4.47 9.40 -14.63
N LEU A 35 -3.95 8.18 -14.56
CA LEU A 35 -3.14 7.58 -15.64
C LEU A 35 -3.90 7.46 -16.98
N PRO A 36 -5.10 6.85 -17.06
CA PRO A 36 -5.88 6.87 -18.30
C PRO A 36 -6.36 8.29 -18.64
N LEU A 37 -6.69 9.13 -17.64
CA LEU A 37 -7.17 10.49 -17.87
C LEU A 37 -6.09 11.41 -18.48
N ILE A 38 -4.80 11.19 -18.20
CA ILE A 38 -3.71 11.93 -18.86
C ILE A 38 -3.76 11.73 -20.38
N PHE A 39 -4.18 10.56 -20.84
CA PHE A 39 -4.28 10.25 -22.27
C PHE A 39 -5.53 10.85 -22.93
N PHE A 40 -6.68 10.80 -22.25
CA PHE A 40 -7.96 11.25 -22.83
C PHE A 40 -8.30 12.73 -22.54
N VAL A 41 -7.91 13.24 -21.36
CA VAL A 41 -8.18 14.61 -20.90
C VAL A 41 -6.95 15.15 -20.14
N PRO A 42 -5.85 15.48 -20.85
CA PRO A 42 -4.55 15.73 -20.25
C PRO A 42 -4.53 16.76 -19.10
N PRO A 43 -5.21 17.92 -19.19
CA PRO A 43 -5.19 18.90 -18.09
C PRO A 43 -5.74 18.33 -16.78
N ILE A 44 -6.84 17.56 -16.85
CA ILE A 44 -7.46 16.94 -15.66
C ILE A 44 -6.58 15.81 -15.15
N GLY A 45 -6.08 14.96 -16.04
CA GLY A 45 -5.18 13.86 -15.66
C GLY A 45 -3.92 14.36 -14.96
N ILE A 46 -3.24 15.37 -15.52
CA ILE A 46 -2.04 15.96 -14.93
C ILE A 46 -2.35 16.57 -13.57
N ALA A 47 -3.46 17.30 -13.43
CA ALA A 47 -3.86 17.88 -12.15
C ALA A 47 -4.06 16.80 -11.08
N LEU A 48 -4.84 15.76 -11.37
CA LEU A 48 -5.10 14.66 -10.42
C LEU A 48 -3.81 13.92 -10.04
N PHE A 49 -2.91 13.70 -11.00
CA PHE A 49 -1.62 13.06 -10.74
C PHE A 49 -0.78 13.89 -9.76
N VAL A 50 -0.62 15.19 -10.02
CA VAL A 50 0.16 16.10 -9.16
C VAL A 50 -0.47 16.21 -7.77
N PHE A 51 -1.78 16.44 -7.67
CA PHE A 51 -2.47 16.50 -6.38
C PHE A 51 -2.38 15.18 -5.60
N GLY A 52 -2.39 14.04 -6.30
CA GLY A 52 -2.30 12.71 -5.67
C GLY A 52 -0.97 12.49 -5.00
N TRP A 53 0.11 12.89 -5.66
CA TRP A 53 1.44 12.87 -5.08
C TRP A 53 1.58 13.84 -3.91
N ILE A 54 1.08 15.07 -4.04
CA ILE A 54 1.12 16.06 -2.95
C ILE A 54 0.45 15.50 -1.69
N LEU A 55 -0.75 14.90 -1.80
CA LEU A 55 -1.43 14.30 -0.67
C LEU A 55 -0.60 13.20 -0.01
N GLN A 56 -0.01 12.29 -0.79
CA GLN A 56 0.82 11.21 -0.24
C GLN A 56 2.07 11.76 0.48
N PHE A 57 2.74 12.77 -0.08
CA PHE A 57 3.88 13.41 0.58
C PHE A 57 3.48 14.14 1.86
N ILE A 58 2.31 14.79 1.89
CA ILE A 58 1.76 15.37 3.13
C ILE A 58 1.58 14.26 4.18
N GLY A 59 0.97 13.14 3.83
CA GLY A 59 0.81 11.98 4.71
C GLY A 59 2.13 11.52 5.33
N HIS A 60 3.17 11.38 4.50
CA HIS A 60 4.51 11.01 4.95
C HIS A 60 5.20 12.08 5.80
N ALA A 61 4.95 13.36 5.53
CA ALA A 61 5.45 14.45 6.37
C ALA A 61 4.89 14.38 7.80
N PHE A 62 3.60 14.02 7.94
CA PHE A 62 2.98 13.78 9.25
C PHE A 62 3.48 12.49 9.94
N GLU A 63 3.80 11.45 9.18
CA GLU A 63 4.42 10.23 9.72
C GLU A 63 5.87 10.46 10.17
N GLY A 64 6.55 11.48 9.62
CA GLY A 64 7.97 11.76 9.88
C GLY A 64 8.92 10.77 9.20
N LYS A 65 8.41 9.94 8.29
CA LYS A 65 9.16 8.89 7.59
C LYS A 65 9.08 9.06 6.09
N PRO A 66 10.20 8.89 5.37
CA PRO A 66 10.17 8.99 3.92
C PRO A 66 9.36 7.84 3.31
N PRO A 67 8.73 8.06 2.14
CA PRO A 67 8.08 7.00 1.39
C PRO A 67 8.97 5.78 1.15
N SER A 68 8.42 4.57 1.34
CA SER A 68 9.19 3.33 1.26
C SER A 68 9.83 3.09 -0.12
N PHE A 69 9.26 3.63 -1.19
CA PHE A 69 9.82 3.49 -2.54
C PHE A 69 11.17 4.20 -2.75
N PHE A 70 11.56 5.13 -1.86
CA PHE A 70 12.90 5.71 -1.88
C PHE A 70 13.99 4.70 -1.51
N ARG A 71 13.64 3.65 -0.76
CA ARG A 71 14.56 2.56 -0.43
C ARG A 71 14.60 1.51 -1.52
N ASP A 72 13.43 1.16 -2.06
CA ASP A 72 13.29 0.17 -3.13
C ASP A 72 12.11 0.52 -4.05
N PRO A 73 12.34 0.84 -5.33
CA PRO A 73 11.27 1.12 -6.30
C PRO A 73 10.24 -0.02 -6.44
N THR A 74 10.59 -1.25 -6.07
CA THR A 74 9.69 -2.41 -6.09
C THR A 74 8.44 -2.18 -5.23
N PHE A 75 8.51 -1.36 -4.18
CA PHE A 75 7.34 -1.01 -3.36
C PHE A 75 6.21 -0.35 -4.16
N LEU A 76 6.50 0.36 -5.26
CA LEU A 76 5.48 0.92 -6.15
C LEU A 76 4.73 -0.16 -6.94
N LEU A 77 5.37 -1.30 -7.18
CA LEU A 77 4.85 -2.40 -8.01
C LEU A 77 4.09 -3.45 -7.21
N VAL A 78 4.20 -3.47 -5.88
CA VAL A 78 3.50 -4.44 -5.02
C VAL A 78 1.98 -4.36 -5.22
N GLY A 79 1.41 -3.15 -5.19
CA GLY A 79 -0.03 -2.95 -5.42
C GLY A 79 -0.50 -3.38 -6.82
N PRO A 80 0.14 -2.88 -7.90
CA PRO A 80 -0.19 -3.28 -9.27
C PRO A 80 -0.06 -4.79 -9.52
N THR A 81 1.02 -5.43 -9.04
CA THR A 81 1.21 -6.87 -9.23
C THR A 81 0.18 -7.70 -8.47
N TRP A 82 -0.20 -7.30 -7.26
CA TRP A 82 -1.29 -7.95 -6.51
C TRP A 82 -2.61 -7.86 -7.26
N TYR A 83 -2.98 -6.67 -7.77
CA TYR A 83 -4.23 -6.46 -8.48
C TYR A 83 -4.26 -7.19 -9.84
N ALA A 84 -3.13 -7.22 -10.55
CA ALA A 84 -2.99 -8.00 -11.79
C ALA A 84 -3.20 -9.51 -11.53
N LYS A 85 -2.59 -10.07 -10.47
CA LYS A 85 -2.81 -11.47 -10.07
C LYS A 85 -4.27 -11.73 -9.68
N ARG A 86 -4.91 -10.79 -8.97
CA ARG A 86 -6.34 -10.87 -8.60
C ARG A 86 -7.23 -10.94 -9.84
N ILE A 87 -6.97 -10.12 -10.86
CA ILE A 87 -7.70 -10.18 -12.14
C ILE A 87 -7.41 -11.50 -12.86
N TRP A 88 -6.16 -11.92 -12.93
CA TRP A 88 -5.74 -13.15 -13.60
C TRP A 88 -6.42 -14.39 -12.99
N SER A 89 -6.48 -14.49 -11.67
CA SER A 89 -7.20 -15.54 -10.97
C SER A 89 -8.68 -15.57 -11.33
N LYS A 90 -9.35 -14.41 -11.37
CA LYS A 90 -10.76 -14.32 -11.78
C LYS A 90 -10.98 -14.76 -13.23
N LEU A 91 -10.03 -14.46 -14.13
CA LEU A 91 -10.12 -14.84 -15.54
C LEU A 91 -9.82 -16.33 -15.76
N THR A 92 -8.89 -16.91 -15.01
CA THR A 92 -8.42 -18.30 -15.21
C THR A 92 -9.09 -19.32 -14.31
N GLY A 93 -9.87 -18.88 -13.32
CA GLY A 93 -10.46 -19.75 -12.29
C GLY A 93 -9.43 -20.34 -11.33
N GLN A 94 -8.15 -19.97 -11.43
CA GLN A 94 -7.13 -20.41 -10.48
C GLN A 94 -7.36 -19.77 -9.11
N PRO A 95 -7.20 -20.51 -8.00
CA PRO A 95 -7.27 -19.93 -6.67
C PRO A 95 -6.16 -18.89 -6.50
N PHE A 96 -6.55 -17.65 -6.20
CA PHE A 96 -5.61 -16.63 -5.75
C PHE A 96 -5.31 -16.88 -4.28
N ASP A 97 -4.13 -17.44 -4.01
CA ASP A 97 -3.64 -17.55 -2.65
C ASP A 97 -3.20 -16.15 -2.20
N GLU A 98 -4.09 -15.49 -1.45
CA GLU A 98 -3.79 -14.18 -0.89
C GLU A 98 -2.63 -14.33 0.10
N PRO A 99 -1.54 -13.56 -0.04
CA PRO A 99 -0.51 -13.57 0.98
C PRO A 99 -1.15 -13.12 2.29
N LYS A 100 -1.35 -14.08 3.20
CA LYS A 100 -2.00 -13.83 4.49
C LYS A 100 -1.19 -12.75 5.19
N PRO A 101 -1.80 -11.62 5.65
CA PRO A 101 -1.07 -10.70 6.49
C PRO A 101 -0.63 -11.52 7.71
N GLU A 102 0.67 -11.60 7.96
CA GLU A 102 1.13 -12.23 9.19
C GLU A 102 0.42 -11.51 10.36
N PRO A 103 -0.10 -12.28 11.33
CA PRO A 103 -0.74 -11.72 12.50
C PRO A 103 0.20 -10.67 13.08
N THR A 104 -0.32 -9.48 13.35
CA THR A 104 0.50 -8.48 14.06
C THR A 104 1.05 -9.13 15.33
N GLU A 105 2.24 -8.77 15.78
CA GLU A 105 2.84 -9.31 17.01
C GLU A 105 1.88 -9.21 18.23
N ALA A 106 0.94 -8.24 18.19
CA ALA A 106 -0.17 -8.08 19.13
C ALA A 106 -1.23 -9.22 19.11
N GLU A 107 -1.39 -9.93 17.99
CA GLU A 107 -2.26 -11.10 17.81
C GLU A 107 -1.51 -12.43 18.02
N ALA A 108 -0.17 -12.40 17.96
CA ALA A 108 0.71 -13.54 18.22
C ALA A 108 1.22 -13.60 19.67
N ALA A 109 0.95 -12.58 20.49
CA ALA A 109 1.19 -12.63 21.93
C ALA A 109 0.28 -13.71 22.55
N PRO A 110 0.84 -14.68 23.29
CA PRO A 110 0.20 -15.96 23.49
C PRO A 110 -1.01 -15.85 24.40
N ALA A 111 -2.03 -16.66 24.13
CA ALA A 111 -3.03 -17.13 25.09
C ALA A 111 -2.38 -17.99 26.23
N ALA A 112 -1.21 -17.58 26.70
CA ALA A 112 -0.43 -18.20 27.76
C ALA A 112 -0.08 -17.13 28.80
N THR A 113 -1.09 -16.60 29.49
CA THR A 113 -1.00 -16.14 30.89
C THR A 113 -2.43 -16.04 31.43
N ILE A 114 -2.98 -17.17 31.87
CA ILE A 114 -3.89 -17.22 33.01
C ILE A 114 -3.37 -18.34 33.89
N HIS A 115 -2.37 -18.00 34.70
CA HIS A 115 -2.12 -18.70 35.94
C HIS A 115 -2.96 -18.03 37.02
N ALA A 116 -4.00 -18.72 37.47
CA ALA A 116 -4.45 -18.79 38.86
C ALA A 116 -5.40 -19.98 38.99
#